data_AF-A0A6P2VSQ8-F1
#
_entry.id   AF-A0A6P2VSQ8-F1
#
_cell.length_a   1.000
_cell.length_b   1.000
_cell.length_c   1.000
_cell.angle_alpha   90.00
_cell.angle_beta   90.00
_cell.angle_gamma   90.00
#
_symmetry.space_group_name_H-M   'P 1'
#
loop_
_entity.id
_entity.type
_entity.pdbx_description
1 polymer ?
#
loop_
_entity_poly.entity_id
_entity_poly.type
_entity_poly.pdbx_seq_one_letter_code
_entity_poly.pdbx_strand_id
1 'polypeptide(L)'
;MSAAQQHDSQGVAYLRRPEQPQEEAPQTVRSRGRSPISHLRAMFDRIIGTFATDADGVFYVDHDKHNIRSTFSGDFELEGTIKTRAGALFKGKLNSAGSTIKSEGTVVIDVDAEIAIDIECEMLIVLGKHTGKARVRGTLVNVGVIKGEYEYGALESLGTIEGTIVQIGE
;
A
#
# COMPACT_ATOMS: atom_id res chain seq x y z
N MET A 1 -43.56 19.96 -20.84
CA MET A 1 -44.13 18.74 -20.23
C MET A 1 -43.17 17.58 -20.53
N SER A 2 -42.80 16.84 -19.47
CA SER A 2 -42.24 15.47 -19.34
C SER A 2 -41.37 14.86 -20.46
N ALA A 3 -40.13 14.40 -20.25
CA ALA A 3 -39.52 13.46 -19.28
C ALA A 3 -39.38 12.00 -19.81
N ALA A 4 -38.35 11.31 -19.29
CA ALA A 4 -37.94 9.90 -19.38
C ALA A 4 -36.87 9.57 -20.46
N GLN A 5 -35.58 9.45 -20.09
CA GLN A 5 -34.85 8.32 -19.45
C GLN A 5 -34.42 7.26 -20.50
N GLN A 6 -33.13 7.16 -20.87
CA GLN A 6 -31.97 6.62 -20.12
C GLN A 6 -32.08 5.09 -19.95
N HIS A 7 -31.17 4.31 -20.56
CA HIS A 7 -30.29 3.36 -19.85
C HIS A 7 -29.32 2.63 -20.79
N ASP A 8 -28.03 2.91 -20.59
CA ASP A 8 -26.89 2.11 -21.00
C ASP A 8 -26.92 0.74 -20.32
N SER A 9 -26.68 -0.31 -21.09
CA SER A 9 -26.42 -1.67 -20.60
C SER A 9 -24.92 -1.94 -20.61
N GLN A 10 -24.25 -1.62 -19.50
CA GLN A 10 -22.89 -2.11 -19.23
C GLN A 10 -22.96 -3.52 -18.64
N GLY A 11 -22.24 -4.45 -19.29
CA GLY A 11 -22.14 -5.83 -18.87
C GLY A 11 -21.38 -5.96 -17.55
N VAL A 12 -22.07 -6.43 -16.52
CA VAL A 12 -21.48 -6.86 -15.24
C VAL A 12 -21.17 -8.35 -15.34
N ALA A 13 -19.89 -8.72 -15.25
CA ALA A 13 -19.48 -10.11 -15.14
C ALA A 13 -19.70 -10.61 -13.70
N TYR A 14 -20.65 -11.51 -13.50
CA TYR A 14 -20.89 -12.17 -12.22
C TYR A 14 -20.09 -13.48 -12.13
N LEU A 15 -19.21 -13.60 -11.13
CA LEU A 15 -18.60 -14.89 -10.75
C LEU A 15 -19.58 -15.67 -9.86
N ARG A 16 -20.28 -16.65 -10.45
CA ARG A 16 -21.08 -17.64 -9.70
C ARG A 16 -20.17 -18.61 -8.95
N ARG A 17 -20.48 -18.83 -7.67
CA ARG A 17 -19.84 -19.85 -6.81
C ARG A 17 -20.22 -21.25 -7.32
N PRO A 18 -19.26 -22.16 -7.58
CA PRO A 18 -19.60 -23.55 -7.89
C PRO A 18 -20.09 -24.29 -6.64
N GLU A 19 -21.16 -25.07 -6.80
CA GLU A 19 -21.72 -25.97 -5.79
C GLU A 19 -20.71 -27.04 -5.38
N GLN A 20 -20.66 -27.36 -4.09
CA GLN A 20 -19.81 -28.42 -3.52
C GLN A 20 -20.41 -29.81 -3.79
N PRO A 21 -19.59 -30.79 -4.21
CA PRO A 21 -19.86 -32.20 -3.95
C PRO A 21 -19.22 -32.64 -2.62
N GLN A 22 -20.00 -33.38 -1.82
CA GLN A 22 -19.58 -34.05 -0.58
C GLN A 22 -19.02 -35.46 -0.87
N GLU A 23 -18.33 -36.01 0.16
CA GLU A 23 -17.76 -37.37 0.30
C GLU A 23 -16.38 -37.60 -0.34
N GLU A 24 -15.39 -38.26 0.25
CA GLU A 24 -15.19 -38.97 1.53
C GLU A 24 -13.66 -39.04 1.76
N ALA A 25 -13.19 -39.11 3.02
CA ALA A 25 -11.77 -39.11 3.38
C ALA A 25 -11.09 -40.49 3.24
N PRO A 26 -9.76 -40.53 3.01
CA PRO A 26 -8.93 -41.32 3.91
C PRO A 26 -7.76 -40.55 4.49
N GLN A 27 -7.52 -40.80 5.78
CA GLN A 27 -6.45 -40.24 6.58
C GLN A 27 -5.07 -40.69 6.07
N THR A 28 -4.21 -39.74 5.72
CA THR A 28 -2.76 -39.94 5.68
C THR A 28 -2.05 -38.76 6.36
N VAL A 29 -1.38 -39.10 7.47
CA VAL A 29 -0.22 -38.45 8.09
C VAL A 29 -0.15 -36.91 7.91
N ARG A 30 -0.83 -36.17 8.80
CA ARG A 30 -0.68 -34.71 8.89
C ARG A 30 0.71 -34.35 9.39
N SER A 31 1.62 -34.08 8.46
CA SER A 31 2.70 -33.12 8.74
C SER A 31 2.03 -31.81 9.15
N ARG A 32 2.37 -31.28 10.33
CA ARG A 32 1.93 -29.95 10.77
C ARG A 32 2.70 -28.89 9.97
N GLY A 33 2.45 -28.83 8.67
CA GLY A 33 2.76 -27.66 7.85
C GLY A 33 1.74 -26.58 8.20
N ARG A 34 2.20 -25.46 8.80
CA ARG A 34 1.38 -24.24 8.86
C ARG A 34 0.92 -23.93 7.44
N SER A 35 -0.37 -24.00 7.18
CA SER A 35 -0.94 -23.80 5.85
C SER A 35 -0.59 -22.38 5.34
N PRO A 36 -0.05 -22.21 4.13
CA PRO A 36 0.31 -20.91 3.54
C PRO A 36 -0.83 -19.88 3.60
N ILE A 37 -2.08 -20.35 3.51
CA ILE A 37 -3.31 -19.56 3.60
C ILE A 37 -3.44 -18.82 4.95
N SER A 38 -3.00 -19.42 6.05
CA SER A 38 -3.08 -18.80 7.38
C SER A 38 -2.13 -17.62 7.53
N HIS A 39 -0.96 -17.69 6.89
CA HIS A 39 0.03 -16.62 6.90
C HIS A 39 -0.42 -15.44 6.04
N LEU A 40 -0.99 -15.73 4.86
CA LEU A 40 -1.58 -14.71 4.00
C LEU A 40 -2.73 -13.96 4.69
N ARG A 41 -3.64 -14.67 5.36
CA ARG A 41 -4.72 -14.01 6.13
C ARG A 41 -4.17 -13.08 7.22
N ALA A 42 -3.22 -13.55 8.01
CA ALA A 42 -2.60 -12.73 9.06
C ALA A 42 -1.80 -11.52 8.53
N MET A 43 -1.36 -11.58 7.27
CA MET A 43 -0.72 -10.46 6.59
C MET A 43 -1.76 -9.46 6.06
N PHE A 44 -2.83 -9.96 5.43
CA PHE A 44 -3.98 -9.15 5.03
C PHE A 44 -4.60 -8.42 6.23
N ASP A 45 -4.80 -9.11 7.35
CA ASP A 45 -5.36 -8.51 8.58
C ASP A 45 -4.46 -7.40 9.13
N ARG A 46 -3.13 -7.55 9.04
CA ARG A 46 -2.16 -6.53 9.44
C ARG A 46 -2.19 -5.30 8.53
N ILE A 47 -2.23 -5.53 7.22
CA ILE A 47 -2.39 -4.46 6.23
C ILE A 47 -3.69 -3.73 6.49
N ILE A 48 -4.81 -4.43 6.67
CA ILE A 48 -6.11 -3.84 7.02
C ILE A 48 -6.02 -3.03 8.31
N GLY A 49 -5.29 -3.50 9.33
CA GLY A 49 -5.06 -2.77 10.58
C GLY A 49 -4.36 -1.42 10.39
N THR A 50 -3.65 -1.22 9.27
CA THR A 50 -3.05 0.07 8.91
C THR A 50 -4.10 1.07 8.42
N PHE A 51 -5.16 0.61 7.77
CA PHE A 51 -6.25 1.44 7.24
C PHE A 51 -7.38 1.58 8.27
N ALA A 52 -8.24 2.57 8.06
CA ALA A 52 -9.55 2.66 8.69
C ALA A 52 -10.62 2.23 7.68
N THR A 53 -11.83 1.96 8.17
CA THR A 53 -12.95 1.52 7.35
C THR A 53 -14.15 2.39 7.67
N ASP A 54 -14.85 2.89 6.64
CA ASP A 54 -16.10 3.62 6.83
C ASP A 54 -17.31 2.68 6.98
N ALA A 55 -18.51 3.25 7.09
CA ALA A 55 -19.74 2.48 7.24
C ALA A 55 -20.06 1.58 6.04
N ASP A 56 -19.52 1.91 4.86
CA ASP A 56 -19.76 1.19 3.60
C ASP A 56 -18.68 0.13 3.32
N GLY A 57 -17.69 -0.01 4.22
CA GLY A 57 -16.61 -0.97 4.06
C GLY A 57 -15.45 -0.46 3.20
N VAL A 58 -15.39 0.84 2.89
CA VAL A 58 -14.30 1.44 2.11
C VAL A 58 -13.10 1.67 3.01
N PHE A 59 -11.94 1.20 2.57
CA PHE A 59 -10.67 1.41 3.27
C PHE A 59 -10.09 2.79 2.94
N TYR A 60 -9.65 3.51 3.97
CA TYR A 60 -8.97 4.79 3.82
C TYR A 60 -7.79 4.92 4.79
N VAL A 61 -6.86 5.82 4.48
CA VAL A 61 -5.78 6.18 5.40
C VAL A 61 -6.28 7.28 6.33
N ASP A 62 -6.39 7.00 7.63
CA ASP A 62 -6.74 7.99 8.64
C ASP A 62 -5.53 8.92 8.89
N HIS A 63 -5.64 10.17 8.44
CA HIS A 63 -4.56 11.16 8.54
C HIS A 63 -4.20 11.49 9.99
N ASP A 64 -5.16 11.51 10.91
CA ASP A 64 -4.88 11.84 12.32
C ASP A 64 -4.20 10.66 13.02
N LYS A 65 -4.65 9.43 12.76
CA LYS A 65 -3.98 8.21 13.25
C LYS A 65 -2.52 8.12 12.78
N HIS A 66 -2.26 8.52 11.55
CA HIS A 66 -0.93 8.48 10.91
C HIS A 66 -0.12 9.78 11.08
N ASN A 67 -0.63 10.75 11.82
CA ASN A 67 -0.03 12.07 12.00
C ASN A 67 0.39 12.75 10.68
N ILE A 68 -0.40 12.63 9.62
CA ILE A 68 -0.14 13.23 8.31
C ILE A 68 -0.61 14.69 8.35
N ARG A 69 0.31 15.64 8.14
CA ARG A 69 0.01 17.09 8.17
C ARG A 69 0.46 17.85 6.93
N SER A 70 1.23 17.19 6.05
CA SER A 70 1.70 17.79 4.80
C SER A 70 1.09 17.04 3.61
N THR A 71 0.54 17.77 2.66
CA THR A 71 0.01 17.20 1.40
C THR A 71 0.68 17.88 0.23
N PHE A 72 1.28 17.08 -0.65
CA PHE A 72 1.85 17.52 -1.92
C PHE A 72 0.99 16.95 -3.04
N SER A 73 0.47 17.81 -3.91
CA SER A 73 -0.51 17.42 -4.93
C SER A 73 -0.27 18.12 -6.25
N GLY A 74 -0.44 17.38 -7.34
CA GLY A 74 -0.21 17.84 -8.71
C GLY A 74 1.12 17.32 -9.26
N ASP A 75 1.54 17.91 -10.37
CA ASP A 75 2.83 17.59 -10.99
C ASP A 75 3.84 18.65 -10.55
N PHE A 76 4.92 18.22 -9.87
CA PHE A 76 5.93 19.15 -9.36
C PHE A 76 7.32 18.50 -9.33
N GLU A 77 8.34 19.35 -9.20
CA GLU A 77 9.73 18.97 -9.00
C GLU A 77 10.23 19.56 -7.68
N LEU A 78 11.17 18.86 -7.06
CA LEU A 78 11.86 19.28 -5.85
C LEU A 78 13.36 19.25 -6.10
N GLU A 79 14.03 20.32 -5.72
CA GLU A 79 15.49 20.36 -5.61
C GLU A 79 15.90 20.40 -4.13
N GLY A 80 16.66 19.40 -3.68
CA GLY A 80 17.23 19.36 -2.33
C GLY A 80 16.47 18.47 -1.34
N THR A 81 16.30 18.92 -0.10
CA THR A 81 15.72 18.11 0.97
C THR A 81 14.55 18.80 1.65
N ILE A 82 13.41 18.09 1.74
CA ILE A 82 12.30 18.46 2.62
C ILE A 82 12.40 17.68 3.93
N LYS A 83 12.19 18.36 5.06
CA LYS A 83 12.09 17.73 6.38
C LYS A 83 10.73 18.00 7.01
N THR A 84 10.03 16.95 7.44
CA THR A 84 8.73 17.05 8.11
C THR A 84 8.78 16.31 9.45
N ARG A 85 8.29 16.95 10.52
CA ARG A 85 8.09 16.27 11.82
C ARG A 85 6.83 15.39 11.82
N ALA A 86 5.87 15.77 11.00
CA ALA A 86 4.65 15.01 10.75
C ALA A 86 4.80 14.18 9.47
N GLY A 87 3.87 13.25 9.27
CA GLY A 87 3.73 12.50 8.03
C GLY A 87 3.35 13.37 6.83
N ALA A 88 3.53 12.80 5.64
CA ALA A 88 3.30 13.46 4.36
C ALA A 88 2.49 12.56 3.40
N LEU A 89 1.58 13.16 2.65
CA LEU A 89 0.83 12.51 1.56
C LEU A 89 1.26 13.08 0.22
N PHE A 90 1.59 12.20 -0.72
CA PHE A 90 1.95 12.53 -2.09
C PHE A 90 0.86 12.08 -3.06
N LYS A 91 0.39 13.02 -3.89
CA LYS A 91 -0.58 12.80 -4.95
C LYS A 91 -0.06 13.39 -6.26
N GLY A 92 -0.34 12.73 -7.38
CA GLY A 92 0.14 13.18 -8.69
C GLY A 92 1.55 12.69 -9.00
N LYS A 93 2.30 13.44 -9.80
CA LYS A 93 3.61 13.02 -10.31
C LYS A 93 4.74 13.86 -9.73
N LEU A 94 5.80 13.19 -9.29
CA LEU A 94 7.03 13.82 -8.82
C LEU A 94 8.21 13.12 -9.48
N ASN A 95 9.09 13.87 -10.13
CA ASN A 95 10.38 13.36 -10.59
C ASN A 95 11.49 14.25 -10.05
N SER A 96 12.25 13.75 -9.10
CA SER A 96 13.27 14.53 -8.39
C SER A 96 14.42 13.63 -7.98
N ALA A 97 15.11 13.10 -9.00
CA ALA A 97 16.30 12.29 -8.81
C ALA A 97 17.37 13.07 -8.03
N GLY A 98 17.84 12.50 -6.91
CA GLY A 98 18.84 13.13 -6.03
C GLY A 98 18.26 14.05 -4.94
N SER A 99 16.95 14.28 -4.92
CA SER A 99 16.27 14.95 -3.83
C SER A 99 15.77 13.95 -2.78
N THR A 100 15.52 14.43 -1.56
CA THR A 100 15.12 13.56 -0.45
C THR A 100 13.99 14.16 0.39
N ILE A 101 13.03 13.34 0.79
CA ILE A 101 12.08 13.66 1.85
C ILE A 101 12.50 12.93 3.12
N LYS A 102 12.62 13.67 4.23
CA LYS A 102 12.85 13.11 5.56
C LYS A 102 11.65 13.40 6.45
N SER A 103 10.93 12.36 6.83
CA SER A 103 9.75 12.43 7.70
C SER A 103 10.01 11.70 9.01
N GLU A 104 9.58 12.26 10.14
CA GLU A 104 9.51 11.52 11.42
C GLU A 104 8.20 10.72 11.55
N GLY A 105 7.23 10.95 10.65
CA GLY A 105 5.94 10.25 10.63
C GLY A 105 5.71 9.44 9.34
N THR A 106 4.45 9.04 9.12
CA THR A 106 4.04 8.23 7.98
C THR A 106 4.11 8.98 6.66
N VAL A 107 4.80 8.43 5.67
CA VAL A 107 4.76 8.91 4.28
C VAL A 107 3.82 8.01 3.48
N VAL A 108 2.90 8.62 2.73
CA VAL A 108 1.91 7.92 1.92
C VAL A 108 2.06 8.32 0.46
N ILE A 109 2.19 7.33 -0.42
CA ILE A 109 2.14 7.50 -1.87
C ILE A 109 0.76 7.04 -2.33
N ASP A 110 -0.09 7.98 -2.72
CA ASP A 110 -1.49 7.75 -3.08
C ASP A 110 -1.64 6.80 -4.29
N VAL A 111 -2.80 6.18 -4.44
CA VAL A 111 -3.04 5.11 -5.44
C VAL A 111 -2.76 5.54 -6.88
N ASP A 112 -3.05 6.79 -7.23
CA ASP A 112 -2.83 7.34 -8.57
C ASP A 112 -1.48 8.08 -8.69
N ALA A 113 -0.65 8.06 -7.65
CA ALA A 113 0.60 8.81 -7.62
C ALA A 113 1.76 8.04 -8.28
N GLU A 114 2.66 8.78 -8.94
CA GLU A 114 3.92 8.28 -9.49
C GLU A 114 5.07 9.15 -9.01
N ILE A 115 5.78 8.66 -8.00
CA ILE A 115 6.71 9.45 -7.21
C ILE A 115 8.13 8.88 -7.33
N ALA A 116 9.03 9.67 -7.92
CA ALA A 116 10.44 9.33 -8.06
C ALA A 116 11.31 10.28 -7.22
N ILE A 117 11.68 9.84 -6.02
CA ILE A 117 12.46 10.61 -5.02
C ILE A 117 13.03 9.66 -3.96
N ASP A 118 14.05 10.08 -3.21
CA ASP A 118 14.50 9.33 -2.05
C ASP A 118 13.66 9.68 -0.80
N ILE A 119 13.39 8.69 0.05
CA ILE A 119 12.54 8.82 1.25
C ILE A 119 13.25 8.26 2.49
N GLU A 120 13.31 9.03 3.57
CA GLU A 120 13.60 8.54 4.91
C GLU A 120 12.37 8.78 5.80
N CYS A 121 11.81 7.73 6.39
CA CYS A 121 10.61 7.88 7.22
C CYS A 121 10.50 6.84 8.34
N GLU A 122 9.54 7.05 9.23
CA GLU A 122 9.17 6.05 10.24
C GLU A 122 8.33 4.93 9.61
N MET A 123 7.30 5.31 8.86
CA MET A 123 6.42 4.38 8.16
C MET A 123 6.26 4.85 6.71
N LEU A 124 6.31 3.91 5.76
CA LEU A 124 6.04 4.18 4.35
C LEU A 124 4.86 3.32 3.89
N ILE A 125 3.82 3.97 3.36
CA ILE A 125 2.66 3.30 2.77
C ILE A 125 2.65 3.62 1.27
N VAL A 126 2.87 2.61 0.43
CA VAL A 126 2.86 2.75 -1.03
C VAL A 126 1.61 2.12 -1.61
N LEU A 127 0.68 2.95 -2.08
CA LEU A 127 -0.53 2.54 -2.80
C LEU A 127 -0.36 2.69 -4.32
N GLY A 128 0.32 3.75 -4.75
CA GLY A 128 0.66 4.02 -6.16
C GLY A 128 2.03 3.48 -6.54
N LYS A 129 2.84 4.31 -7.21
CA LYS A 129 4.19 3.93 -7.66
C LYS A 129 5.26 4.79 -6.99
N HIS A 130 6.27 4.14 -6.44
CA HIS A 130 7.44 4.80 -5.89
C HIS A 130 8.73 4.27 -6.55
N THR A 131 9.60 5.18 -6.99
CA THR A 131 10.92 4.86 -7.55
C THR A 131 12.01 5.65 -6.83
N GLY A 132 13.01 4.98 -6.29
CA GLY A 132 14.11 5.65 -5.60
C GLY A 132 14.70 4.81 -4.48
N LYS A 133 15.36 5.48 -3.54
CA LYS A 133 15.85 4.85 -2.31
C LYS A 133 14.93 5.15 -1.16
N ALA A 134 14.60 4.15 -0.35
CA ALA A 134 13.84 4.38 0.88
C ALA A 134 14.54 3.78 2.09
N ARG A 135 14.61 4.54 3.18
CA ARG A 135 14.97 4.03 4.50
C ARG A 135 13.80 4.22 5.44
N VAL A 136 13.16 3.12 5.78
CA VAL A 136 11.94 3.04 6.60
C VAL A 136 12.31 2.42 7.95
N ARG A 137 12.30 3.21 9.02
CA ARG A 137 12.78 2.72 10.33
C ARG A 137 11.83 1.69 10.94
N GLY A 138 10.52 1.95 10.82
CA GLY A 138 9.46 1.07 11.24
C GLY A 138 8.99 0.20 10.09
N THR A 139 7.76 0.43 9.62
CA THR A 139 7.07 -0.48 8.70
C THR A 139 6.98 0.07 7.27
N LEU A 140 7.40 -0.75 6.31
CA LEU A 140 7.11 -0.57 4.89
C LEU A 140 5.87 -1.38 4.50
N VAL A 141 4.79 -0.68 4.16
CA VAL A 141 3.55 -1.25 3.62
C VAL A 141 3.52 -1.01 2.12
N ASN A 142 3.57 -2.07 1.32
CA ASN A 142 3.56 -1.98 -0.15
C ASN A 142 2.32 -2.69 -0.72
N VAL A 143 1.40 -1.93 -1.29
CA VAL A 143 0.23 -2.44 -2.02
C VAL A 143 0.32 -2.09 -3.51
N GLY A 144 1.11 -1.07 -3.87
CA GLY A 144 1.34 -0.62 -5.24
C GLY A 144 2.60 -1.21 -5.89
N VAL A 145 3.45 -0.34 -6.44
CA VAL A 145 4.72 -0.73 -7.09
C VAL A 145 5.87 0.05 -6.47
N ILE A 146 6.89 -0.66 -6.00
CA ILE A 146 8.16 -0.06 -5.57
C ILE A 146 9.30 -0.47 -6.48
N LYS A 147 10.14 0.49 -6.85
CA LYS A 147 11.34 0.27 -7.66
C LYS A 147 12.57 0.94 -7.04
N GLY A 148 13.69 0.22 -6.93
CA GLY A 148 14.94 0.75 -6.37
C GLY A 148 15.47 0.02 -5.14
N GLU A 149 15.99 0.76 -4.16
CA GLU A 149 16.69 0.22 -2.96
C GLU A 149 15.94 0.58 -1.68
N TYR A 150 15.52 -0.41 -0.89
CA TYR A 150 14.68 -0.19 0.30
C TYR A 150 15.28 -0.85 1.52
N GLU A 151 15.55 -0.06 2.55
CA GLU A 151 15.85 -0.53 3.90
C GLU A 151 14.58 -0.39 4.75
N TYR A 152 14.19 -1.42 5.50
CA TYR A 152 12.96 -1.41 6.31
C TYR A 152 13.12 -2.13 7.65
N GLY A 153 12.38 -1.72 8.69
CA GLY A 153 12.30 -2.47 9.95
C GLY A 153 11.38 -3.70 9.84
N ALA A 154 10.16 -3.51 9.34
CA ALA A 154 9.18 -4.56 9.04
C ALA A 154 8.57 -4.35 7.65
N LEU A 155 8.21 -5.45 6.98
CA LEU A 155 7.63 -5.44 5.62
C LEU A 155 6.25 -6.08 5.58
N GLU A 156 5.30 -5.37 4.98
CA GLU A 156 3.96 -5.85 4.64
C GLU A 156 3.69 -5.56 3.16
N SER A 157 3.97 -6.52 2.27
CA SER A 157 3.88 -6.32 0.82
C SER A 157 2.90 -7.26 0.11
N LEU A 158 1.86 -6.68 -0.50
CA LEU A 158 1.00 -7.33 -1.51
C LEU A 158 1.26 -6.80 -2.93
N GLY A 159 2.02 -5.71 -3.04
CA GLY A 159 2.38 -5.06 -4.29
C GLY A 159 3.60 -5.66 -4.99
N THR A 160 3.97 -5.05 -6.12
CA THR A 160 5.14 -5.42 -6.92
C THR A 160 6.41 -4.78 -6.37
N ILE A 161 7.51 -5.55 -6.35
CA ILE A 161 8.83 -5.07 -5.94
C ILE A 161 9.81 -5.29 -7.09
N GLU A 162 10.39 -4.19 -7.58
CA GLU A 162 11.41 -4.17 -8.64
C GLU A 162 12.72 -3.59 -8.09
N GLY A 163 13.49 -4.40 -7.37
CA GLY A 163 14.79 -3.96 -6.87
C GLY A 163 15.24 -4.72 -5.63
N THR A 164 16.07 -4.07 -4.82
CA THR A 164 16.69 -4.66 -3.65
C THR A 164 15.99 -4.17 -2.40
N ILE A 165 15.58 -5.11 -1.54
CA ILE A 165 14.98 -4.83 -0.25
C ILE A 165 15.84 -5.47 0.85
N VAL A 166 16.18 -4.73 1.90
CA VAL A 166 17.02 -5.17 3.01
C VAL A 166 16.33 -4.84 4.32
N GLN A 167 16.20 -5.82 5.20
CA GLN A 167 15.67 -5.56 6.54
C GLN A 167 16.79 -4.96 7.40
N ILE A 168 16.48 -3.86 8.10
CA ILE A 168 17.38 -3.25 9.08
C ILE A 168 17.47 -4.22 10.25
N GLY A 169 18.65 -4.78 10.49
CA GLY A 169 18.91 -5.63 11.66
C GLY A 169 18.75 -4.83 12.95
N GLU A 170 18.11 -5.45 13.95
CA GLU A 170 18.04 -4.91 15.32
C GLU A 170 19.42 -4.80 15.97
#